data_AF-A0ABD3FZA7-F1
#
_entry.id   AF-A0ABD3FZA7-F1
#
_cell.length_a   1.000
_cell.length_b   1.000
_cell.length_c   1.000
_cell.angle_alpha   90.00
_cell.angle_beta   90.00
_cell.angle_gamma   90.00
#
_symmetry.space_group_name_H-M   'P 1'
#
loop_
_entity.id
_entity.type
_entity.pdbx_description
1 polymer ?
#
loop_
_entity_poly.entity_id
_entity_poly.type
_entity_poly.pdbx_seq_one_letter_code
_entity_poly.pdbx_strand_id
1 'polypeptide(L)'
;MELNMPEGNYVQYGTSTQYQLDVGYPGRHEGSSGDETTVGGALRRTSEGFRDTILDLYAASKVFGIHLITFEGLFVVLFSVVTTSLYYFLGESSTGPSFGANISWTIVSFAVVSPMIMQIREAFTRREQALDIIAESKSLLANILLANALWNWGDNGRKKLPQDHVQKTKTLLEALLRDTMSLLILPTLTRGRHRFTSHGRKLASQFLTPVNHLQLQIVNTIRQLHDQVEVLKACGMPANEASRINQYHWLLQARIEKLQNIKFYRTPQATRSLTRLFILVLPLFYGPYYVYIARGNQYQATNFAFCLLLSVSTSLLMTGIFNVERTMEDPFAGGGMDGVHVHEVFQLTRQMLDECYNEKTQRNERAGIEERA
;
A
#
# COMPACT_ATOMS: atom_id res chain seq x y z
N MET A 1 -10.66 27.99 -12.06
CA MET A 1 -11.97 27.56 -11.54
C MET A 1 -11.70 26.95 -10.18
N GLU A 2 -11.70 27.81 -9.16
CA GLU A 2 -11.40 27.45 -7.77
C GLU A 2 -12.56 26.64 -7.21
N LEU A 3 -12.28 25.44 -6.72
CA LEU A 3 -13.23 24.58 -6.03
C LEU A 3 -12.88 24.59 -4.54
N ASN A 4 -13.65 25.40 -3.81
CA ASN A 4 -13.68 25.47 -2.36
C ASN A 4 -14.40 24.21 -1.83
N MET A 5 -13.76 23.43 -0.94
CA MET A 5 -14.38 22.31 -0.23
C MET A 5 -13.95 22.32 1.25
N PRO A 6 -14.80 21.82 2.17
CA PRO A 6 -14.87 22.29 3.55
C PRO A 6 -13.86 21.61 4.47
N GLU A 7 -13.50 22.31 5.55
CA GLU A 7 -12.67 21.84 6.66
C GLU A 7 -13.29 20.62 7.34
N GLY A 8 -12.55 19.50 7.30
CA GLY A 8 -12.84 18.31 8.09
C GLY A 8 -11.94 18.27 9.33
N ASN A 9 -12.56 18.18 10.51
CA ASN A 9 -11.88 17.91 11.77
C ASN A 9 -11.17 16.55 11.72
N TYR A 10 -9.84 16.54 11.69
CA TYR A 10 -9.05 15.34 11.83
C TYR A 10 -8.71 15.11 13.31
N VAL A 11 -9.17 13.98 13.85
CA VAL A 11 -8.79 13.48 15.18
C VAL A 11 -7.40 12.87 15.06
N GLN A 12 -6.47 13.45 15.83
CA GLN A 12 -5.05 13.13 15.88
C GLN A 12 -4.85 11.82 16.68
N TYR A 13 -4.57 10.70 16.01
CA TYR A 13 -4.06 9.49 16.67
C TYR A 13 -2.53 9.55 16.72
N GLY A 14 -2.00 10.13 17.80
CA GLY A 14 -0.60 10.04 18.16
C GLY A 14 -0.41 8.96 19.22
N THR A 15 0.07 7.78 18.81
CA THR A 15 0.58 6.77 19.76
C THR A 15 2.07 7.01 19.92
N SER A 16 2.45 7.81 20.92
CA SER A 16 3.84 8.00 21.33
C SER A 16 4.30 6.81 22.15
N THR A 17 4.90 5.81 21.49
CA THR A 17 5.68 4.78 22.19
C THR A 17 7.12 5.28 22.28
N GLN A 18 7.47 5.95 23.39
CA GLN A 18 8.85 6.24 23.75
C GLN A 18 9.57 4.93 24.08
N TYR A 19 10.48 4.51 23.21
CA TYR A 19 11.52 3.53 23.57
C TYR A 19 12.59 4.26 24.38
N GLN A 20 12.52 4.15 25.71
CA GLN A 20 13.57 4.61 26.60
C GLN A 20 14.51 3.42 26.88
N LEU A 21 15.72 3.49 26.32
CA LEU A 21 16.84 2.60 26.61
C LEU A 21 17.44 3.00 27.96
N ASP A 22 17.01 2.36 29.04
CA ASP A 22 17.65 2.50 30.35
C ASP A 22 18.81 1.51 30.49
N VAL A 23 20.02 2.06 30.52
CA VAL A 23 21.25 1.38 30.95
C VAL A 23 21.41 1.63 32.45
N GLY A 24 21.29 0.59 33.29
CA GLY A 24 21.43 0.71 34.74
C GLY A 24 22.22 -0.44 35.37
N TYR A 25 23.38 -0.10 35.95
CA TYR A 25 24.11 -0.91 36.95
C TYR A 25 23.34 -0.97 38.28
N PRO A 26 23.61 -1.95 39.17
CA PRO A 26 22.73 -2.28 40.28
C PRO A 26 23.07 -1.50 41.57
N GLY A 27 22.04 -1.12 42.32
CA GLY A 27 22.22 -0.46 43.62
C GLY A 27 20.95 -0.37 44.48
N ARG A 28 20.80 -1.38 45.36
CA ARG A 28 20.33 -1.36 46.76
C ARG A 28 18.88 -0.97 47.13
N HIS A 29 18.32 -1.85 47.96
CA HIS A 29 17.04 -1.81 48.69
C HIS A 29 16.72 -0.51 49.44
N GLU A 30 15.43 -0.17 49.46
CA GLU A 30 14.65 0.10 50.67
C GLU A 30 13.15 -0.09 50.38
N GLY A 31 12.45 -0.81 51.25
CA GLY A 31 11.01 -1.08 51.12
C GLY A 31 10.18 -0.11 51.94
N SER A 32 8.90 0.03 51.61
CA SER A 32 7.78 -0.02 52.56
C SER A 32 6.44 0.24 51.86
N SER A 33 5.45 -0.58 52.26
CA SER A 33 4.02 -0.26 52.46
C SER A 33 3.11 0.12 51.29
N GLY A 34 2.00 -0.63 51.16
CA GLY A 34 0.75 -0.11 50.59
C GLY A 34 -0.03 -1.08 49.71
N ASP A 35 -0.48 -2.20 50.29
CA ASP A 35 -1.39 -3.16 49.66
C ASP A 35 -2.83 -2.59 49.65
N GLU A 36 -3.14 -1.73 48.69
CA GLU A 36 -4.49 -1.18 48.46
C GLU A 36 -4.66 -0.76 46.98
N THR A 37 -4.62 -1.69 46.02
CA THR A 37 -4.95 -1.38 44.61
C THR A 37 -5.31 -2.59 43.73
N THR A 38 -6.18 -3.51 44.18
CA THR A 38 -6.22 -4.84 43.50
C THR A 38 -7.57 -5.32 42.95
N VAL A 39 -8.66 -4.57 43.08
CA VAL A 39 -9.97 -4.98 42.48
C VAL A 39 -10.52 -3.97 41.48
N GLY A 40 -10.53 -2.67 41.82
CA GLY A 40 -11.00 -1.62 40.91
C GLY A 40 -10.13 -1.44 39.66
N GLY A 41 -8.80 -1.54 39.82
CA GLY A 41 -7.86 -1.50 38.69
C GLY A 41 -7.95 -2.73 37.79
N ALA A 42 -8.23 -3.91 38.36
CA ALA A 42 -8.44 -5.14 37.61
C ALA A 42 -9.75 -5.10 36.82
N LEU A 43 -10.86 -4.70 37.44
CA LEU A 43 -12.17 -4.54 36.79
C LEU A 43 -12.16 -3.46 35.69
N ARG A 44 -11.39 -2.39 35.89
CA ARG A 44 -11.25 -1.33 34.88
C ARG A 44 -10.41 -1.78 33.70
N ARG A 45 -9.30 -2.52 33.93
CA ARG A 45 -8.50 -3.15 32.86
C ARG A 45 -9.29 -4.21 32.09
N THR A 46 -10.12 -5.02 32.75
CA THR A 46 -10.96 -6.02 32.08
C THR A 46 -12.10 -5.36 31.29
N SER A 47 -12.70 -4.30 31.81
CA SER A 47 -13.70 -3.49 31.09
C SER A 47 -13.11 -2.78 29.87
N GLU A 48 -11.90 -2.22 30.01
CA GLU A 48 -11.14 -1.63 28.89
C GLU A 48 -10.81 -2.69 27.83
N GLY A 49 -10.29 -3.86 28.22
CA GLY A 49 -10.03 -4.97 27.28
C GLY A 49 -11.29 -5.52 26.61
N PHE A 50 -12.42 -5.57 27.31
CA PHE A 50 -13.70 -5.99 26.73
C PHE A 50 -14.23 -4.97 25.71
N ARG A 51 -14.17 -3.68 26.04
CA ARG A 51 -14.54 -2.60 25.12
C ARG A 51 -13.68 -2.65 23.86
N ASP A 52 -12.38 -2.79 24.02
CA ASP A 52 -11.45 -2.84 22.89
C ASP A 52 -11.73 -4.07 22.01
N THR A 53 -12.04 -5.22 22.61
CA THR A 53 -12.46 -6.43 21.86
C THR A 53 -13.76 -6.20 21.06
N ILE A 54 -14.76 -5.52 21.63
CA ILE A 54 -16.00 -5.19 20.91
C ILE A 54 -15.72 -4.22 19.76
N LEU A 55 -14.89 -3.21 19.99
CA LEU A 55 -14.49 -2.25 18.97
C LEU A 55 -13.74 -2.94 17.83
N ASP A 56 -12.84 -3.87 18.15
CA ASP A 56 -12.11 -4.68 17.18
C ASP A 56 -13.06 -5.59 16.38
N LEU A 57 -14.04 -6.22 17.03
CA LEU A 57 -15.03 -7.05 16.34
C LEU A 57 -15.94 -6.21 15.43
N TYR A 58 -16.33 -5.02 15.86
CA TYR A 58 -17.09 -4.07 15.05
C TYR A 58 -16.26 -3.59 13.85
N ALA A 59 -15.01 -3.20 14.07
CA ALA A 59 -14.08 -2.80 13.01
C ALA A 59 -13.89 -3.95 12.01
N ALA A 60 -13.62 -5.17 12.49
CA ALA A 60 -13.49 -6.36 11.66
C ALA A 60 -14.76 -6.62 10.83
N SER A 61 -15.94 -6.49 11.42
CA SER A 61 -17.22 -6.67 10.71
C SER A 61 -17.45 -5.59 9.65
N LYS A 62 -17.11 -4.33 9.94
CA LYS A 62 -17.15 -3.21 8.99
C LYS A 62 -16.20 -3.44 7.83
N VAL A 63 -14.95 -3.80 8.12
CA VAL A 63 -13.91 -4.11 7.14
C VAL A 63 -14.34 -5.28 6.25
N PHE A 64 -14.83 -6.35 6.87
CA PHE A 64 -15.37 -7.51 6.18
C PHE A 64 -16.52 -7.11 5.26
N GLY A 65 -17.49 -6.33 5.74
CA GLY A 65 -18.60 -5.83 4.92
C GLY A 65 -18.14 -5.01 3.70
N ILE A 66 -17.19 -4.09 3.88
CA ILE A 66 -16.65 -3.25 2.79
C ILE A 66 -15.94 -4.10 1.72
N HIS A 67 -15.11 -5.06 2.15
CA HIS A 67 -14.33 -5.89 1.21
C HIS A 67 -15.17 -6.98 0.55
N LEU A 68 -16.26 -7.40 1.18
CA LEU A 68 -17.04 -8.53 0.73
C LEU A 68 -18.27 -8.11 -0.09
N ILE A 69 -18.90 -6.99 0.25
CA ILE A 69 -20.03 -6.41 -0.51
C ILE A 69 -19.49 -5.67 -1.73
N THR A 70 -19.02 -6.44 -2.71
CA THR A 70 -18.72 -5.95 -4.06
C THR A 70 -19.80 -6.43 -5.02
N PHE A 71 -19.99 -5.72 -6.13
CA PHE A 71 -20.92 -6.16 -7.18
C PHE A 71 -20.60 -7.58 -7.68
N GLU A 72 -19.31 -7.90 -7.79
CA GLU A 72 -18.82 -9.23 -8.17
C GLU A 72 -19.19 -10.27 -7.10
N GLY A 73 -19.00 -9.97 -5.82
CA GLY A 73 -19.41 -10.86 -4.72
C GLY A 73 -20.91 -11.10 -4.66
N LEU A 74 -21.72 -10.04 -4.80
CA LEU A 74 -23.19 -10.18 -4.86
C LEU A 74 -23.63 -11.06 -6.02
N PHE A 75 -22.99 -10.90 -7.19
CA PHE A 75 -23.28 -11.72 -8.36
C PHE A 75 -22.93 -13.19 -8.13
N VAL A 76 -21.75 -13.49 -7.56
CA VAL A 76 -21.33 -14.87 -7.26
C VAL A 76 -22.24 -15.49 -6.20
N VAL A 77 -22.63 -14.75 -5.16
CA VAL A 77 -23.57 -15.23 -4.14
C VAL A 77 -24.94 -15.52 -4.73
N LEU A 78 -25.50 -14.62 -5.55
CA LEU A 78 -26.76 -14.84 -6.24
C LEU A 78 -26.68 -16.08 -7.15
N PHE A 79 -25.61 -16.20 -7.93
CA PHE A 79 -25.37 -17.35 -8.79
C PHE A 79 -25.30 -18.66 -7.98
N SER A 80 -24.62 -18.64 -6.84
CA SER A 80 -24.50 -19.77 -5.90
C SER A 80 -25.84 -20.21 -5.31
N VAL A 81 -26.73 -19.25 -4.98
CA VAL A 81 -28.08 -19.54 -4.50
C VAL A 81 -28.93 -20.16 -5.61
N VAL A 82 -28.88 -19.58 -6.80
CA VAL A 82 -29.64 -20.08 -7.97
C VAL A 82 -29.19 -21.48 -8.35
N THR A 83 -27.89 -21.73 -8.50
CA THR A 83 -27.38 -23.05 -8.90
C THR A 83 -27.69 -24.12 -7.87
N THR A 84 -27.44 -23.85 -6.58
CA THR A 84 -27.69 -24.82 -5.51
C THR A 84 -29.18 -25.14 -5.37
N SER A 85 -30.05 -24.12 -5.49
CA SER A 85 -31.51 -24.32 -5.46
C SER A 85 -31.97 -25.13 -6.67
N LEU A 86 -31.46 -24.81 -7.87
CA LEU A 86 -31.80 -25.53 -9.10
C LEU A 86 -31.41 -27.02 -9.01
N TYR A 87 -30.19 -27.33 -8.57
CA TYR A 87 -29.75 -28.71 -8.40
C TYR A 87 -30.55 -29.46 -7.32
N TYR A 88 -30.93 -28.79 -6.23
CA TYR A 88 -31.74 -29.38 -5.18
C TYR A 88 -33.13 -29.76 -5.69
N PHE A 89 -33.85 -28.83 -6.32
CA PHE A 89 -35.20 -29.07 -6.83
C PHE A 89 -35.22 -30.01 -8.04
N LEU A 90 -34.25 -29.93 -8.96
CA LEU A 90 -34.13 -30.90 -10.06
C LEU A 90 -33.85 -32.31 -9.54
N GLY A 91 -33.07 -32.42 -8.47
CA GLY A 91 -32.87 -33.68 -7.78
C GLY A 91 -34.16 -34.20 -7.16
N GLU A 92 -35.02 -33.34 -6.61
CA GLU A 92 -36.28 -33.71 -5.92
C GLU A 92 -37.38 -34.09 -6.90
N SER A 93 -37.45 -33.40 -8.03
CA SER A 93 -38.44 -33.63 -9.09
C SER A 93 -38.13 -34.84 -9.98
N SER A 94 -36.91 -35.38 -9.96
CA SER A 94 -36.51 -36.49 -10.85
C SER A 94 -36.67 -37.83 -10.16
N THR A 95 -37.48 -38.73 -10.73
CA THR A 95 -37.51 -40.17 -10.41
C THR A 95 -36.30 -40.95 -10.97
N GLY A 96 -35.39 -40.25 -11.65
CA GLY A 96 -34.16 -40.78 -12.25
C GLY A 96 -32.92 -40.69 -11.33
N PRO A 97 -31.70 -40.91 -11.87
CA PRO A 97 -30.47 -40.84 -11.08
C PRO A 97 -30.32 -39.46 -10.43
N SER A 98 -30.00 -39.45 -9.14
CA SER A 98 -29.83 -38.20 -8.41
C SER A 98 -28.62 -37.44 -8.96
N PHE A 99 -28.73 -36.11 -9.05
CA PHE A 99 -27.60 -35.24 -9.36
C PHE A 99 -26.59 -35.11 -8.19
N GLY A 100 -26.73 -35.92 -7.13
CA GLY A 100 -25.82 -35.92 -5.99
C GLY A 100 -24.54 -36.66 -6.32
N ALA A 101 -23.40 -35.97 -6.31
CA ALA A 101 -22.10 -36.59 -6.53
C ALA A 101 -21.10 -36.20 -5.43
N ASN A 102 -20.35 -37.18 -4.92
CA ASN A 102 -19.23 -36.93 -4.03
C ASN A 102 -18.04 -36.39 -4.84
N ILE A 103 -17.94 -35.07 -4.95
CA ILE A 103 -16.86 -34.38 -5.65
C ILE A 103 -15.78 -33.98 -4.64
N SER A 104 -14.52 -34.32 -4.96
CA SER A 104 -13.38 -33.93 -4.13
C SER A 104 -13.12 -32.41 -4.20
N TRP A 105 -12.87 -31.78 -3.05
CA TRP A 105 -12.45 -30.38 -2.95
C TRP A 105 -10.96 -30.16 -3.27
N THR A 106 -10.20 -31.24 -3.48
CA THR A 106 -8.77 -31.19 -3.80
C THR A 106 -8.47 -30.35 -5.04
N ILE A 107 -9.32 -30.43 -6.08
CA ILE A 107 -9.15 -29.64 -7.31
C ILE A 107 -9.29 -28.14 -7.01
N VAL A 108 -10.26 -27.72 -6.20
CA VAL A 108 -10.44 -26.30 -5.81
C VAL A 108 -9.24 -25.80 -5.02
N SER A 109 -8.78 -26.63 -4.07
CA SER A 109 -7.64 -26.29 -3.23
C SER A 109 -6.37 -26.05 -4.06
N PHE A 110 -6.02 -26.99 -4.95
CA PHE A 110 -4.81 -26.86 -5.76
C PHE A 110 -4.93 -25.88 -6.92
N ALA A 111 -6.07 -25.83 -7.63
CA ALA A 111 -6.22 -25.02 -8.83
C ALA A 111 -6.64 -23.58 -8.56
N VAL A 112 -7.29 -23.30 -7.41
CA VAL A 112 -7.85 -21.97 -7.10
C VAL A 112 -7.19 -21.38 -5.86
N VAL A 113 -7.24 -22.07 -4.71
CA VAL A 113 -6.74 -21.53 -3.44
C VAL A 113 -5.23 -21.36 -3.43
N SER A 114 -4.48 -22.35 -3.90
CA SER A 114 -3.01 -22.27 -3.91
C SER A 114 -2.48 -21.11 -4.77
N PRO A 115 -2.93 -20.89 -6.02
CA PRO A 115 -2.55 -19.71 -6.80
C PRO A 115 -2.96 -18.38 -6.15
N MET A 116 -4.13 -18.31 -5.49
CA MET A 116 -4.53 -17.11 -4.76
C MET A 116 -3.57 -16.78 -3.61
N ILE A 117 -3.19 -17.76 -2.80
CA ILE A 117 -2.22 -17.58 -1.71
C ILE A 117 -0.89 -17.06 -2.26
N MET A 118 -0.40 -17.63 -3.35
CA MET A 118 0.84 -17.18 -4.00
C MET A 118 0.72 -15.73 -4.49
N GLN A 119 -0.39 -15.35 -5.14
CA GLN A 119 -0.61 -13.98 -5.62
C GLN A 119 -0.68 -12.97 -4.47
N ILE A 120 -1.30 -13.35 -3.34
CA ILE A 120 -1.34 -12.52 -2.13
C ILE A 120 0.08 -12.32 -1.59
N ARG A 121 0.89 -13.38 -1.50
CA ARG A 121 2.27 -13.30 -1.05
C ARG A 121 3.10 -12.35 -1.92
N GLU A 122 2.99 -12.48 -3.24
CA GLU A 122 3.69 -11.60 -4.19
C GLU A 122 3.24 -10.14 -4.06
N ALA A 123 1.94 -9.90 -3.82
CA ALA A 123 1.42 -8.56 -3.57
C ALA A 123 2.03 -7.93 -2.29
N PHE A 124 2.13 -8.70 -1.20
CA PHE A 124 2.81 -8.25 0.02
C PHE A 124 4.30 -7.98 -0.20
N THR A 125 5.03 -8.89 -0.86
CA THR A 125 6.45 -8.67 -1.16
C THR A 125 6.65 -7.42 -2.01
N ARG A 126 5.78 -7.15 -2.97
CA ARG A 126 5.84 -5.94 -3.79
C ARG A 126 5.56 -4.66 -3.01
N ARG A 127 4.69 -4.71 -2.01
CA ARG A 127 4.45 -3.60 -1.07
C ARG A 127 5.70 -3.30 -0.23
N GLU A 128 6.30 -4.33 0.38
CA GLU A 128 7.51 -4.15 1.20
C GLU A 128 8.66 -3.57 0.35
N GLN A 129 8.86 -4.11 -0.86
CA GLN A 129 9.83 -3.55 -1.81
C GLN A 129 9.56 -2.09 -2.15
N ALA A 130 8.29 -1.70 -2.30
CA ALA A 130 7.94 -0.30 -2.56
C ALA A 130 8.30 0.60 -1.37
N LEU A 131 8.06 0.15 -0.13
CA LEU A 131 8.43 0.88 1.08
C LEU A 131 9.95 1.04 1.21
N ASP A 132 10.71 -0.03 0.97
CA ASP A 132 12.18 0.02 0.98
C ASP A 132 12.72 1.03 -0.04
N ILE A 133 12.21 0.99 -1.27
CA ILE A 133 12.66 1.91 -2.33
C ILE A 133 12.24 3.35 -2.02
N ILE A 134 11.07 3.56 -1.42
CA ILE A 134 10.66 4.89 -0.95
C ILE A 134 11.62 5.39 0.14
N ALA A 135 11.97 4.57 1.13
CA ALA A 135 12.90 4.94 2.19
C ALA A 135 14.28 5.31 1.64
N GLU A 136 14.82 4.51 0.70
CA GLU A 136 16.06 4.83 -0.01
C GLU A 136 15.95 6.16 -0.78
N SER A 137 14.85 6.38 -1.50
CA SER A 137 14.61 7.60 -2.27
C SER A 137 14.58 8.84 -1.36
N LYS A 138 13.90 8.75 -0.21
CA LYS A 138 13.86 9.83 0.80
C LYS A 138 15.24 10.18 1.32
N SER A 139 16.02 9.16 1.68
CA SER A 139 17.40 9.34 2.15
C SER A 139 18.27 10.00 1.08
N LEU A 140 18.15 9.58 -0.17
CA LEU A 140 18.90 10.18 -1.29
C LEU A 140 18.50 11.63 -1.53
N LEU A 141 17.21 11.97 -1.53
CA LEU A 141 16.73 13.36 -1.65
C LEU A 141 17.34 14.27 -0.57
N ALA A 142 17.30 13.83 0.70
CA ALA A 142 17.90 14.58 1.80
C ALA A 142 19.41 14.74 1.64
N ASN A 143 20.13 13.66 1.32
CA ASN A 143 21.59 13.69 1.15
C ASN A 143 22.03 14.55 -0.04
N ILE A 144 21.27 14.58 -1.14
CA ILE A 144 21.54 15.48 -2.28
C ILE A 144 21.41 16.94 -1.84
N LEU A 145 20.36 17.28 -1.07
CA LEU A 145 20.20 18.63 -0.54
C LEU A 145 21.34 19.00 0.43
N LEU A 146 21.66 18.12 1.38
CA LEU A 146 22.76 18.32 2.33
C LEU A 146 24.12 18.45 1.63
N ALA A 147 24.38 17.69 0.56
CA ALA A 147 25.59 17.83 -0.22
C ALA A 147 25.70 19.23 -0.86
N ASN A 148 24.61 19.74 -1.43
CA ASN A 148 24.57 21.09 -1.99
C ASN A 148 24.60 22.19 -0.89
N ALA A 149 24.02 21.92 0.27
CA ALA A 149 23.81 22.89 1.35
C ALA A 149 24.96 22.99 2.36
N LEU A 150 25.69 21.89 2.62
CA LEU A 150 26.65 21.77 3.72
C LEU A 150 28.08 21.46 3.26
N TRP A 151 28.31 20.63 2.24
CA TRP A 151 29.67 20.24 1.85
C TRP A 151 30.53 21.47 1.53
N ASN A 152 31.78 21.46 1.99
CA ASN A 152 32.69 22.60 1.90
C ASN A 152 34.02 22.13 1.30
N TRP A 153 34.48 22.84 0.28
CA TRP A 153 35.70 22.50 -0.48
C TRP A 153 36.75 23.63 -0.44
N GLY A 154 36.84 24.33 0.70
CA GLY A 154 37.91 25.29 0.99
C GLY A 154 37.51 26.76 0.89
N ASP A 155 38.41 27.64 1.33
CA ASP A 155 38.11 28.96 1.92
C ASP A 155 37.35 29.95 1.03
N ASN A 156 37.34 29.78 -0.30
CA ASN A 156 36.70 30.72 -1.24
C ASN A 156 35.83 30.06 -2.33
N GLY A 157 35.60 28.74 -2.28
CA GLY A 157 34.79 28.04 -3.28
C GLY A 157 33.29 28.34 -3.15
N ARG A 158 32.79 28.35 -1.92
CA ARG A 158 31.36 28.54 -1.64
C ARG A 158 30.88 29.98 -1.79
N LYS A 159 31.76 30.97 -1.55
CA LYS A 159 31.45 32.40 -1.74
C LYS A 159 31.19 32.75 -3.22
N LYS A 160 31.73 31.96 -4.15
CA LYS A 160 31.50 32.11 -5.60
C LYS A 160 30.17 31.51 -6.07
N LEU A 161 29.48 30.76 -5.21
CA LEU A 161 28.23 30.11 -5.54
C LEU A 161 27.09 31.14 -5.61
N PRO A 162 26.17 31.03 -6.58
CA PRO A 162 24.94 31.82 -6.57
C PRO A 162 24.19 31.64 -5.25
N GLN A 163 23.67 32.74 -4.68
CA GLN A 163 22.94 32.70 -3.40
C GLN A 163 21.72 31.77 -3.46
N ASP A 164 21.08 31.71 -4.63
CA ASP A 164 19.89 30.90 -4.88
C ASP A 164 20.19 29.42 -5.20
N HIS A 165 21.46 28.99 -5.28
CA HIS A 165 21.82 27.63 -5.72
C HIS A 165 21.15 26.54 -4.88
N VAL A 166 21.21 26.69 -3.55
CA VAL A 166 20.64 25.69 -2.63
C VAL A 166 19.12 25.72 -2.68
N GLN A 167 18.52 26.91 -2.77
CA GLN A 167 17.07 27.06 -2.91
C GLN A 167 16.59 26.45 -4.23
N LYS A 168 17.30 26.69 -5.33
CA LYS A 168 17.02 26.08 -6.63
C LYS A 168 17.10 24.56 -6.55
N THR A 169 18.16 24.02 -5.95
CA THR A 169 18.31 22.57 -5.74
C THR A 169 17.12 22.01 -4.94
N LYS A 170 16.73 22.66 -3.84
CA LYS A 170 15.55 22.27 -3.05
C LYS A 170 14.27 22.25 -3.90
N THR A 171 14.01 23.31 -4.68
CA THR A 171 12.82 23.37 -5.55
C THR A 171 12.79 22.27 -6.61
N LEU A 172 13.95 21.88 -7.14
CA LEU A 172 14.06 20.76 -8.08
C LEU A 172 13.76 19.41 -7.40
N LEU A 173 14.27 19.20 -6.17
CA LEU A 173 13.98 17.99 -5.40
C LEU A 173 12.49 17.91 -5.01
N GLU A 174 11.88 19.03 -4.62
CA GLU A 174 10.43 19.10 -4.36
C GLU A 174 9.60 18.86 -5.63
N ALA A 175 10.03 19.37 -6.78
CA ALA A 175 9.37 19.12 -8.06
C ALA A 175 9.45 17.64 -8.44
N LEU A 176 10.63 17.02 -8.31
CA LEU A 176 10.85 15.60 -8.56
C LEU A 176 9.97 14.73 -7.65
N LEU A 177 9.89 15.09 -6.37
CA LEU A 177 9.03 14.44 -5.39
C LEU A 177 7.56 14.55 -5.81
N ARG A 178 7.05 15.75 -6.09
CA ARG A 178 5.65 15.96 -6.51
C ARG A 178 5.28 15.21 -7.80
N ASP A 179 6.17 15.21 -8.79
CA ASP A 179 5.89 14.58 -10.08
C ASP A 179 5.91 13.04 -9.95
N THR A 180 6.83 12.50 -9.14
CA THR A 180 6.84 11.07 -8.76
C THR A 180 5.56 10.68 -8.01
N MET A 181 5.13 11.50 -7.04
CA MET A 181 3.89 11.32 -6.28
C MET A 181 2.69 11.20 -7.21
N SER A 182 2.58 12.18 -8.11
CA SER A 182 1.49 12.32 -9.06
C SER A 182 1.42 11.08 -9.95
N LEU A 183 2.57 10.58 -10.43
CA LEU A 183 2.67 9.36 -11.21
C LEU A 183 2.24 8.11 -10.42
N LEU A 184 2.64 7.99 -9.14
CA LEU A 184 2.30 6.83 -8.30
C LEU A 184 0.81 6.77 -7.93
N ILE A 185 0.14 7.91 -7.79
CA ILE A 185 -1.29 7.98 -7.44
C ILE A 185 -2.19 7.76 -8.66
N LEU A 186 -1.69 7.93 -9.89
CA LEU A 186 -2.48 7.76 -11.10
C LEU A 186 -3.25 6.42 -11.13
N PRO A 187 -4.45 6.42 -11.74
CA PRO A 187 -5.27 5.22 -11.82
C PRO A 187 -4.56 4.11 -12.58
N THR A 188 -5.00 2.88 -12.29
CA THR A 188 -4.35 1.66 -12.76
C THR A 188 -4.84 1.31 -14.16
N LEU A 189 -3.98 1.40 -15.17
CA LEU A 189 -4.39 1.28 -16.58
C LEU A 189 -4.01 -0.05 -17.24
N THR A 190 -3.33 -0.94 -16.52
CA THR A 190 -2.83 -2.21 -17.05
C THR A 190 -3.80 -3.39 -16.85
N ARG A 191 -4.99 -3.15 -16.30
CA ARG A 191 -6.03 -4.19 -16.12
C ARG A 191 -6.53 -4.73 -17.46
N GLY A 192 -6.92 -6.01 -17.48
CA GLY A 192 -7.47 -6.68 -18.67
C GLY A 192 -8.57 -5.90 -19.41
N ARG A 193 -9.47 -5.22 -18.68
CA ARG A 193 -10.51 -4.37 -19.30
C ARG A 193 -9.95 -3.28 -20.22
N HIS A 194 -8.79 -2.70 -19.91
CA HIS A 194 -8.18 -1.65 -20.73
C HIS A 194 -7.50 -2.19 -21.99
N ARG A 195 -7.23 -3.50 -22.04
CA ARG A 195 -6.67 -4.17 -23.21
C ARG A 195 -7.75 -4.76 -24.11
N PHE A 196 -8.79 -5.35 -23.53
CA PHE A 196 -9.78 -6.15 -24.25
C PHE A 196 -11.13 -5.45 -24.50
N THR A 197 -11.42 -4.30 -23.88
CA THR A 197 -12.70 -3.57 -24.09
C THR A 197 -12.49 -2.25 -24.83
N SER A 198 -13.44 -1.86 -25.69
CA SER A 198 -13.35 -0.61 -26.44
C SER A 198 -13.41 0.63 -25.54
N HIS A 199 -14.32 0.64 -24.56
CA HIS A 199 -14.40 1.74 -23.58
C HIS A 199 -13.14 1.81 -22.71
N GLY A 200 -12.62 0.67 -22.25
CA GLY A 200 -11.39 0.62 -21.46
C GLY A 200 -10.15 1.07 -22.24
N ARG A 201 -10.06 0.76 -23.54
CA ARG A 201 -8.98 1.26 -24.41
C ARG A 201 -9.05 2.78 -24.58
N LYS A 202 -10.26 3.33 -24.78
CA LYS A 202 -10.48 4.79 -24.86
C LYS A 202 -10.06 5.47 -23.56
N LEU A 203 -10.46 4.93 -22.40
CA LEU A 203 -10.04 5.44 -21.09
C LEU A 203 -8.51 5.40 -20.94
N ALA A 204 -7.86 4.27 -21.27
CA ALA A 204 -6.41 4.16 -21.17
C ALA A 204 -5.66 5.15 -22.08
N SER A 205 -6.17 5.40 -23.28
CA SER A 205 -5.56 6.38 -24.19
C SER A 205 -5.56 7.82 -23.64
N GLN A 206 -6.54 8.18 -22.81
CA GLN A 206 -6.61 9.52 -22.18
C GLN A 206 -5.49 9.75 -21.16
N PHE A 207 -4.99 8.68 -20.53
CA PHE A 207 -3.97 8.77 -19.49
C PHE A 207 -2.55 8.47 -19.99
N LEU A 208 -2.40 7.97 -21.22
CA LEU A 208 -1.08 7.70 -21.80
C LEU A 208 -0.25 8.98 -21.94
N THR A 209 -0.86 10.07 -22.42
CA THR A 209 -0.18 11.37 -22.58
C THR A 209 0.26 11.97 -21.24
N PRO A 210 -0.61 12.07 -20.21
CA PRO A 210 -0.18 12.49 -18.87
C PRO A 210 0.95 11.65 -18.26
N VAL A 211 0.90 10.32 -18.40
CA VAL A 211 1.96 9.43 -17.89
C VAL A 211 3.29 9.74 -18.56
N ASN A 212 3.31 9.76 -19.90
CA ASN A 212 4.52 10.05 -20.66
C ASN A 212 5.06 11.46 -20.32
N HIS A 213 4.17 12.43 -20.17
CA HIS A 213 4.55 13.78 -19.78
C HIS A 213 5.25 13.81 -18.42
N LEU A 214 4.67 13.17 -17.39
CA LEU A 214 5.28 13.11 -16.05
C LEU A 214 6.63 12.38 -16.06
N GLN A 215 6.76 11.28 -16.80
CA GLN A 215 8.04 10.56 -16.93
C GLN A 215 9.12 11.43 -17.56
N LEU A 216 8.78 12.20 -18.60
CA LEU A 216 9.71 13.13 -19.24
C LEU A 216 10.06 14.31 -18.31
N GLN A 217 9.10 14.82 -17.51
CA GLN A 217 9.37 15.86 -16.52
C GLN A 217 10.34 15.39 -15.43
N ILE A 218 10.18 14.15 -14.95
CA ILE A 218 11.11 13.52 -14.00
C ILE A 218 12.53 13.50 -14.58
N VAL A 219 12.70 13.02 -15.82
CA VAL A 219 14.02 12.99 -16.48
C VAL A 219 14.59 14.39 -16.68
N ASN A 220 13.77 15.37 -17.10
CA ASN A 220 14.23 16.75 -17.25
C ASN A 220 14.64 17.38 -15.91
N THR A 221 13.98 17.02 -14.80
CA THR A 221 14.33 17.49 -13.46
C THR A 221 15.65 16.87 -12.99
N ILE A 222 15.87 15.58 -13.23
CA ILE A 222 17.16 14.92 -12.97
C ILE A 222 18.28 15.59 -13.78
N ARG A 223 18.04 15.90 -15.05
CA ARG A 223 19.00 16.66 -15.89
C ARG A 223 19.35 18.01 -15.25
N GLN A 224 18.36 18.76 -14.77
CA GLN A 224 18.58 20.04 -14.09
C GLN A 224 19.35 19.90 -12.77
N LEU A 225 19.16 18.79 -12.04
CA LEU A 225 19.97 18.47 -10.85
C LEU A 225 21.43 18.21 -11.22
N HIS A 226 21.69 17.49 -12.31
CA HIS A 226 23.06 17.36 -12.84
C HIS A 226 23.66 18.72 -13.25
N ASP A 227 22.88 19.61 -13.87
CA ASP A 227 23.32 20.97 -14.18
C ASP A 227 23.73 21.75 -12.91
N GLN A 228 23.09 21.50 -11.75
CA GLN A 228 23.53 22.09 -10.47
C GLN A 228 24.94 21.64 -10.08
N VAL A 229 25.31 20.39 -10.35
CA VAL A 229 26.68 19.89 -10.07
C VAL A 229 27.71 20.58 -10.97
N GLU A 230 27.36 20.86 -12.22
CA GLU A 230 28.25 21.61 -13.11
C GLU A 230 28.48 23.06 -12.63
N VAL A 231 27.47 23.69 -12.03
CA VAL A 231 27.63 24.98 -11.34
C VAL A 231 28.60 24.85 -10.16
N LEU A 232 28.47 23.81 -9.33
CA LEU A 232 29.40 23.56 -8.22
C LEU A 232 30.85 23.41 -8.71
N LYS A 233 31.05 22.64 -9.79
CA LYS A 233 32.37 22.44 -10.42
C LYS A 233 32.94 23.75 -10.95
N ALA A 234 32.13 24.58 -11.61
CA ALA A 234 32.54 25.89 -12.10
C ALA A 234 33.00 26.83 -10.97
N CYS A 235 32.42 26.70 -9.77
CA CYS A 235 32.82 27.43 -8.56
C CYS A 235 34.04 26.82 -7.84
N GLY A 236 34.65 25.76 -8.38
CA GLY A 236 35.87 25.15 -7.87
C GLY A 236 35.67 23.89 -7.03
N MET A 237 34.50 23.25 -7.07
CA MET A 237 34.30 21.95 -6.41
C MET A 237 35.23 20.89 -7.02
N PRO A 238 35.97 20.14 -6.19
CA PRO A 238 36.78 19.00 -6.62
C PRO A 238 35.97 17.94 -7.40
N ALA A 239 36.57 17.36 -8.44
CA ALA A 239 35.90 16.39 -9.30
C ALA A 239 35.46 15.12 -8.56
N ASN A 240 36.17 14.71 -7.51
CA ASN A 240 35.81 13.57 -6.66
C ASN A 240 34.52 13.81 -5.86
N GLU A 241 34.32 15.00 -5.30
CA GLU A 241 33.09 15.37 -4.60
C GLU A 241 31.91 15.50 -5.56
N ALA A 242 32.12 16.17 -6.69
CA ALA A 242 31.11 16.30 -7.74
C ALA A 242 30.65 14.93 -8.27
N SER A 243 31.59 13.99 -8.45
CA SER A 243 31.29 12.62 -8.86
C SER A 243 30.38 11.89 -7.87
N ARG A 244 30.57 12.11 -6.55
CA ARG A 244 29.69 11.52 -5.51
C ARG A 244 28.27 12.06 -5.59
N ILE A 245 28.10 13.36 -5.81
CA ILE A 245 26.76 13.96 -5.98
C ILE A 245 26.07 13.39 -7.23
N ASN A 246 26.81 13.29 -8.34
CA ASN A 246 26.29 12.65 -9.56
C ASN A 246 25.91 11.17 -9.33
N GLN A 247 26.66 10.44 -8.49
CA GLN A 247 26.29 9.08 -8.09
C GLN A 247 24.98 9.06 -7.30
N TYR A 248 24.74 10.02 -6.40
CA TYR A 248 23.47 10.14 -5.69
C TYR A 248 22.30 10.45 -6.63
N HIS A 249 22.50 11.31 -7.64
CA HIS A 249 21.49 11.56 -8.67
C HIS A 249 21.13 10.29 -9.45
N TRP A 250 22.13 9.55 -9.90
CA TRP A 250 21.91 8.26 -10.58
C TRP A 250 21.18 7.25 -9.69
N LEU A 251 21.61 7.11 -8.42
CA LEU A 251 20.95 6.22 -7.46
C LEU A 251 19.49 6.62 -7.27
N LEU A 252 19.20 7.90 -7.11
CA LEU A 252 17.84 8.42 -6.94
C LEU A 252 16.99 8.14 -8.18
N GLN A 253 17.50 8.42 -9.38
CA GLN A 253 16.83 8.10 -10.63
C GLN A 253 16.51 6.61 -10.72
N ALA A 254 17.47 5.74 -10.41
CA ALA A 254 17.27 4.30 -10.42
C ALA A 254 16.20 3.85 -9.43
N ARG A 255 16.09 4.48 -8.25
CA ARG A 255 15.02 4.18 -7.28
C ARG A 255 13.65 4.64 -7.77
N ILE A 256 13.57 5.82 -8.36
CA ILE A 256 12.34 6.32 -8.98
C ILE A 256 11.89 5.41 -10.13
N GLU A 257 12.80 4.96 -11.00
CA GLU A 257 12.49 4.01 -12.07
C GLU A 257 12.01 2.66 -11.52
N LYS A 258 12.61 2.14 -10.43
CA LYS A 258 12.12 0.93 -9.76
C LYS A 258 10.71 1.11 -9.20
N LEU A 259 10.38 2.27 -8.61
CA LEU A 259 9.01 2.57 -8.15
C LEU A 259 8.02 2.58 -9.33
N GLN A 260 8.42 3.15 -10.47
CA GLN A 260 7.61 3.11 -11.69
C GLN A 260 7.41 1.67 -12.19
N ASN A 261 8.45 0.83 -12.17
CA ASN A 261 8.35 -0.57 -12.52
C ASN A 261 7.34 -1.29 -11.63
N ILE A 262 7.41 -1.06 -10.31
CA ILE A 262 6.41 -1.56 -9.36
C ILE A 262 5.03 -1.04 -9.72
N LYS A 263 4.84 0.24 -10.10
CA LYS A 263 3.52 0.78 -10.45
C LYS A 263 2.91 0.16 -11.71
N PHE A 264 3.71 0.03 -12.78
CA PHE A 264 3.26 -0.37 -14.11
C PHE A 264 3.28 -1.88 -14.36
N TYR A 265 4.28 -2.60 -13.87
CA TYR A 265 4.42 -4.05 -14.01
C TYR A 265 3.98 -4.76 -12.73
N ARG A 266 2.85 -5.47 -12.82
CA ARG A 266 2.14 -6.05 -11.67
C ARG A 266 2.04 -7.57 -11.77
N THR A 267 1.34 -8.17 -10.82
CA THR A 267 0.98 -9.60 -10.90
C THR A 267 0.35 -9.91 -12.26
N PRO A 268 0.69 -11.05 -12.88
CA PRO A 268 0.26 -11.38 -14.24
C PRO A 268 -1.26 -11.28 -14.42
N GLN A 269 -1.71 -10.61 -15.48
CA GLN A 269 -3.14 -10.43 -15.75
C GLN A 269 -3.86 -11.76 -16.04
N ALA A 270 -3.14 -12.75 -16.59
CA ALA A 270 -3.69 -14.05 -16.96
C ALA A 270 -4.14 -14.85 -15.74
N THR A 271 -3.29 -14.98 -14.71
CA THR A 271 -3.60 -15.75 -13.49
C THR A 271 -4.81 -15.17 -12.78
N ARG A 272 -4.87 -13.84 -12.65
CA ARG A 272 -6.02 -13.16 -12.03
C ARG A 272 -7.32 -13.35 -12.78
N SER A 273 -7.27 -13.25 -14.11
CA SER A 273 -8.46 -13.45 -14.95
C SER A 273 -8.95 -14.89 -14.85
N LEU A 274 -8.03 -15.85 -14.76
CA LEU A 274 -8.34 -17.27 -14.56
C LEU A 274 -8.99 -17.52 -13.19
N THR A 275 -8.39 -17.01 -12.10
CA THR A 275 -8.95 -17.13 -10.74
C THR A 275 -10.36 -16.55 -10.65
N ARG A 276 -10.58 -15.36 -11.23
CA ARG A 276 -11.90 -14.74 -11.30
C ARG A 276 -12.94 -15.63 -11.97
N LEU A 277 -12.59 -16.24 -13.10
CA LEU A 277 -13.49 -17.15 -13.82
C LEU A 277 -13.77 -18.42 -13.01
N PHE A 278 -12.76 -18.99 -12.35
CA PHE A 278 -12.94 -20.17 -11.50
C PHE A 278 -13.86 -19.90 -10.31
N ILE A 279 -13.73 -18.75 -9.64
CA ILE A 279 -14.64 -18.38 -8.54
C ILE A 279 -16.09 -18.29 -9.03
N LEU A 280 -16.31 -17.71 -10.22
CA LEU A 280 -17.64 -17.60 -10.81
C LEU A 280 -18.24 -18.96 -11.17
N VAL A 281 -17.42 -19.86 -11.71
CA VAL A 281 -17.85 -21.16 -12.23
C VAL A 281 -17.97 -22.22 -11.12
N LEU A 282 -17.32 -22.01 -9.97
CA LEU A 282 -17.30 -22.94 -8.84
C LEU A 282 -18.70 -23.42 -8.38
N PRO A 283 -19.70 -22.54 -8.17
CA PRO A 283 -21.00 -22.97 -7.64
C PRO A 283 -21.80 -23.83 -8.62
N LEU A 284 -21.48 -23.76 -9.93
CA LEU A 284 -22.09 -24.60 -10.94
C LEU A 284 -21.54 -26.03 -10.88
N PHE A 285 -20.23 -26.19 -10.71
CA PHE A 285 -19.59 -27.52 -10.63
C PHE A 285 -19.81 -28.21 -9.29
N TYR A 286 -19.85 -27.45 -8.18
CA TYR A 286 -20.03 -28.01 -6.83
C TYR A 286 -21.49 -28.06 -6.36
N GLY A 287 -22.44 -27.57 -7.16
CA GLY A 287 -23.88 -27.76 -6.93
C GLY A 287 -24.28 -29.22 -6.61
N PRO A 288 -23.87 -30.20 -7.44
CA PRO A 288 -24.04 -31.64 -7.17
C PRO A 288 -23.53 -32.12 -5.81
N TYR A 289 -22.42 -31.56 -5.33
CA TYR A 289 -21.83 -31.92 -4.04
C TYR A 289 -22.70 -31.44 -2.87
N TYR A 290 -23.27 -30.24 -2.95
CA TYR A 290 -24.18 -29.75 -1.91
C TYR A 290 -25.47 -30.59 -1.84
N VAL A 291 -25.96 -31.09 -2.97
CA VAL A 291 -27.10 -32.03 -3.02
C VAL A 291 -26.72 -33.40 -2.47
N TYR A 292 -25.51 -33.87 -2.74
CA TYR A 292 -25.00 -35.12 -2.16
C TYR A 292 -25.00 -35.09 -0.63
N ILE A 293 -24.56 -33.98 -0.02
CA ILE A 293 -24.63 -33.80 1.45
C ILE A 293 -26.09 -33.78 1.93
N ALA A 294 -26.98 -33.08 1.22
CA ALA A 294 -28.40 -33.04 1.58
C ALA A 294 -29.04 -34.44 1.61
N ARG A 295 -28.60 -35.34 0.72
CA ARG A 295 -29.17 -36.68 0.50
C ARG A 295 -28.30 -37.82 1.03
N GLY A 296 -27.35 -37.52 1.91
CA GLY A 296 -26.53 -38.55 2.55
C GLY A 296 -27.40 -39.64 3.22
N ASN A 297 -26.77 -40.76 3.59
CA ASN A 297 -27.46 -41.84 4.32
C ASN A 297 -28.22 -41.31 5.56
N GLN A 298 -29.10 -42.12 6.14
CA GLN A 298 -30.00 -41.74 7.26
C GLN A 298 -29.33 -41.02 8.47
N TYR A 299 -28.01 -41.08 8.60
CA TYR A 299 -27.22 -40.41 9.65
C TYR A 299 -26.44 -39.16 9.19
N GLN A 300 -26.44 -38.83 7.90
CA GLN A 300 -25.66 -37.75 7.28
C GLN A 300 -26.50 -36.78 6.44
N ALA A 301 -27.81 -37.01 6.30
CA ALA A 301 -28.70 -36.11 5.58
C ALA A 301 -28.84 -34.76 6.29
N THR A 302 -28.58 -33.67 5.58
CA THR A 302 -28.73 -32.30 6.08
C THR A 302 -29.88 -31.55 5.40
N ASN A 303 -30.40 -30.51 6.04
CA ASN A 303 -31.49 -29.70 5.50
C ASN A 303 -31.04 -28.83 4.31
N PHE A 304 -31.99 -28.47 3.44
CA PHE A 304 -31.78 -27.52 2.34
C PHE A 304 -31.10 -26.21 2.80
N ALA A 305 -31.53 -25.68 3.95
CA ALA A 305 -30.98 -24.47 4.53
C ALA A 305 -29.46 -24.59 4.80
N PHE A 306 -29.00 -25.77 5.26
CA PHE A 306 -27.58 -26.00 5.50
C PHE A 306 -26.79 -26.01 4.18
N CYS A 307 -27.30 -26.67 3.15
CA CYS A 307 -26.64 -26.72 1.84
C CYS A 307 -26.53 -25.35 1.20
N LEU A 308 -27.59 -24.54 1.29
CA LEU A 308 -27.60 -23.17 0.79
C LEU A 308 -26.61 -22.30 1.58
N LEU A 309 -26.60 -22.40 2.91
CA LEU A 309 -25.69 -21.64 3.77
C LEU A 309 -24.22 -22.03 3.51
N LEU A 310 -23.92 -23.32 3.34
CA LEU A 310 -22.58 -23.81 3.01
C LEU A 310 -22.11 -23.33 1.63
N SER A 311 -23.00 -23.38 0.64
CA SER A 311 -22.75 -22.89 -0.72
C SER A 311 -22.45 -21.39 -0.71
N VAL A 312 -23.31 -20.60 -0.07
CA VAL A 312 -23.12 -19.15 0.07
C VAL A 312 -21.82 -18.86 0.83
N SER A 313 -21.55 -19.53 1.95
CA SER A 313 -20.34 -19.32 2.75
C SER A 313 -19.07 -19.60 1.95
N THR A 314 -19.05 -20.66 1.14
CA THR A 314 -17.90 -21.01 0.29
C THR A 314 -17.66 -19.94 -0.78
N SER A 315 -18.73 -19.51 -1.45
CA SER A 315 -18.69 -18.43 -2.44
C SER A 315 -18.23 -17.10 -1.82
N LEU A 316 -18.70 -16.82 -0.60
CA LEU A 316 -18.34 -15.64 0.19
C LEU A 316 -16.84 -15.65 0.53
N LEU A 317 -16.33 -16.79 1.00
CA LEU A 317 -14.94 -16.97 1.39
C LEU A 317 -14.00 -16.81 0.18
N MET A 318 -14.31 -17.47 -0.94
CA MET A 318 -13.49 -17.37 -2.16
C MET A 318 -13.47 -15.95 -2.71
N THR A 319 -14.63 -15.28 -2.74
CA THR A 319 -14.72 -13.88 -3.18
C THR A 319 -13.98 -12.94 -2.22
N GLY A 320 -14.09 -13.19 -0.91
CA GLY A 320 -13.38 -12.41 0.11
C GLY A 320 -11.87 -12.45 -0.08
N ILE A 321 -11.29 -13.64 -0.24
CA ILE A 321 -9.85 -13.81 -0.50
C ILE A 321 -9.44 -13.11 -1.81
N PHE A 322 -10.23 -13.26 -2.87
CA PHE A 322 -9.95 -12.60 -4.15
C PHE A 322 -10.02 -11.06 -4.06
N ASN A 323 -10.94 -10.51 -3.26
CA ASN A 323 -11.03 -9.07 -3.04
C ASN A 323 -9.82 -8.55 -2.27
N VAL A 324 -9.32 -9.30 -1.28
CA VAL A 324 -8.06 -8.97 -0.59
C VAL A 324 -6.87 -8.99 -1.55
N GLU A 325 -6.76 -10.01 -2.42
CA GLU A 325 -5.72 -10.04 -3.46
C GLU A 325 -5.79 -8.76 -4.33
N ARG A 326 -7.00 -8.37 -4.72
CA ARG A 326 -7.23 -7.21 -5.59
C ARG A 326 -6.92 -5.87 -4.92
N THR A 327 -7.16 -5.73 -3.61
CA THR A 327 -6.84 -4.49 -2.89
C THR A 327 -5.34 -4.33 -2.66
N MET A 328 -4.61 -5.44 -2.45
CA MET A 328 -3.15 -5.46 -2.24
C MET A 328 -2.34 -5.30 -3.54
N GLU A 329 -2.95 -5.48 -4.70
CA GLU A 329 -2.26 -5.52 -5.99
C GLU A 329 -1.57 -4.19 -6.38
N ASP A 330 -2.15 -3.05 -6.00
CA ASP A 330 -1.52 -1.74 -6.20
C ASP A 330 -1.19 -1.12 -4.84
N PRO A 331 0.09 -1.11 -4.43
CA PRO A 331 0.46 -0.54 -3.15
C PRO A 331 0.21 0.97 -3.08
N PHE A 332 0.03 1.67 -4.21
CA PHE A 332 -0.03 3.14 -4.25
C PHE A 332 -1.43 3.73 -4.44
N ALA A 333 -2.40 2.95 -4.90
CA ALA A 333 -3.71 3.48 -5.32
C ALA A 333 -4.66 3.85 -4.17
N GLY A 334 -4.23 3.74 -2.90
CA GLY A 334 -5.00 4.14 -1.72
C GLY A 334 -6.33 3.40 -1.51
N GLY A 335 -6.60 2.34 -2.30
CA GLY A 335 -7.87 1.60 -2.27
C GLY A 335 -7.89 0.43 -1.29
N GLY A 336 -6.75 0.05 -0.73
CA GLY A 336 -6.65 -0.94 0.35
C GLY A 336 -6.32 -0.26 1.67
N MET A 337 -6.83 -0.79 2.78
CA MET A 337 -6.48 -0.31 4.13
C MET A 337 -4.98 -0.40 4.39
N ASP A 338 -4.31 -1.38 3.79
CA ASP A 338 -2.88 -1.63 3.94
C ASP A 338 -2.03 -1.05 2.82
N GLY A 339 -2.59 -0.14 2.01
CA GLY A 339 -1.85 0.58 0.97
C GLY A 339 -0.78 1.50 1.57
N VAL A 340 0.22 1.86 0.77
CA VAL A 340 1.18 2.90 1.13
C VAL A 340 0.47 4.25 1.13
N HIS A 341 0.50 4.97 2.25
CA HIS A 341 -0.03 6.33 2.37
C HIS A 341 0.89 7.34 1.66
N VAL A 342 0.88 7.33 0.33
CA VAL A 342 1.79 8.13 -0.52
C VAL A 342 1.75 9.61 -0.14
N HIS A 343 0.58 10.18 0.14
CA HIS A 343 0.44 11.59 0.50
C HIS A 343 1.21 11.94 1.80
N GLU A 344 1.02 11.16 2.86
CA GLU A 344 1.67 11.37 4.15
C GLU A 344 3.18 11.19 4.06
N VAL A 345 3.62 10.15 3.35
CA VAL A 345 5.05 9.89 3.16
C VAL A 345 5.72 11.04 2.41
N PHE A 346 5.06 11.60 1.41
CA PHE A 346 5.59 12.71 0.61
C PHE A 346 5.55 14.03 1.38
N GLN A 347 4.52 14.28 2.20
CA GLN A 347 4.48 15.42 3.13
C GLN A 347 5.62 15.36 4.14
N LEU A 348 5.85 14.20 4.77
CA LEU A 348 6.98 14.00 5.68
C LEU A 348 8.32 14.21 4.97
N THR A 349 8.45 13.73 3.73
CA THR A 349 9.68 13.92 2.94
C THR A 349 9.93 15.38 2.62
N ARG A 350 8.88 16.17 2.34
CA ARG A 350 8.99 17.61 2.16
C ARG A 350 9.48 18.30 3.44
N GLN A 351 8.89 17.95 4.58
CA GLN A 351 9.34 18.46 5.89
C GLN A 351 10.82 18.12 6.15
N MET A 352 11.27 16.91 5.80
CA MET A 352 12.69 16.55 5.90
C MET A 352 13.59 17.46 5.05
N LEU A 353 13.16 17.83 3.83
CA LEU A 353 13.89 18.77 2.98
C LEU A 353 13.87 20.20 3.55
N ASP A 354 12.78 20.60 4.19
CA ASP A 354 12.67 21.89 4.88
C ASP A 354 13.67 21.98 6.05
N GLU A 355 13.77 20.93 6.87
CA GLU A 355 14.73 20.87 7.97
C GLU A 355 16.19 20.90 7.48
N CYS A 356 16.52 20.11 6.44
CA CYS A 356 17.84 20.13 5.81
C CYS A 356 18.23 21.51 5.25
N TYR A 357 17.24 22.34 4.88
CA TYR A 357 17.46 23.69 4.38
C TYR A 357 17.62 24.72 5.51
N ASN A 358 16.78 24.64 6.56
CA ASN A 358 16.71 25.62 7.65
C ASN A 358 17.97 25.70 8.51
N GLU A 359 18.69 24.59 8.70
CA GLU A 359 19.97 24.61 9.43
C GLU A 359 20.99 25.59 8.83
N LYS A 360 20.93 25.85 7.51
CA LYS A 360 21.83 26.80 6.84
C LYS A 360 21.51 28.25 7.19
N THR A 361 20.23 28.62 7.29
CA THR A 361 19.81 29.98 7.67
C THR A 361 20.28 30.29 9.09
N GLN A 362 20.05 29.38 10.03
CA GLN A 362 20.48 29.54 11.42
C GLN A 362 22.01 29.57 11.57
N ARG A 363 22.75 28.75 10.80
CA ARG A 363 24.22 28.77 10.82
C ARG A 363 24.80 30.06 10.25
N ASN A 364 24.23 30.60 9.18
CA ASN A 364 24.64 31.88 8.60
C ASN A 364 24.34 33.05 9.54
N GLU A 365 23.21 33.02 10.25
CA GLU A 365 22.88 34.02 11.29
C GLU A 365 23.86 33.96 12.46
N ARG A 366 24.22 32.77 12.94
CA ARG A 366 25.22 32.62 14.03
C ARG A 366 26.62 33.08 13.61
N ALA A 367 27.07 32.71 12.42
CA ALA A 367 28.38 33.14 11.90
C ALA A 367 28.45 34.67 11.66
N GLY A 368 27.34 35.30 11.24
CA GLY A 368 27.26 36.75 11.09
C GLY A 368 27.20 37.53 12.40
N ILE A 369 26.84 36.88 13.51
CA ILE A 369 26.91 37.45 14.87
C ILE A 369 28.34 37.35 15.41
N GLU A 370 29.05 36.25 15.15
CA GLU A 370 30.46 36.07 15.56
C GLU A 370 31.44 36.95 14.77
N GLU A 371 31.17 37.31 13.51
CA GLU A 371 31.99 38.28 12.75
C GLU A 371 31.74 39.75 13.15
N ARG A 372 30.68 40.03 13.94
CA ARG A 372 30.31 41.38 14.40
C ARG A 372 30.59 41.64 15.88
N ALA A 373 31.01 40.63 16.62
CA ALA A 373 31.49 40.71 18.01
C ALA A 373 33.02 40.67 18.03
#